data_AF-A0A4R3YZD7-F1
#
_entry.id   AF-A0A4R3YZD7-F1
#
_cell.length_a   1.000
_cell.length_b   1.000
_cell.length_c   1.000
_cell.angle_alpha   90.00
_cell.angle_beta   90.00
_cell.angle_gamma   90.00
#
_symmetry.space_group_name_H-M   'P 1'
#
loop_
_entity.id
_entity.type
_entity.pdbx_description
1 polymer ?
#
loop_
_entity_poly.entity_id
_entity_poly.type
_entity_poly.pdbx_seq_one_letter_code
_entity_poly.pdbx_strand_id
1 'polypeptide(L)'
;MKECPHCHKDLPDDSTFCIYCGRPIEKVKMKDLEKAEKNIEKEMRKSQSSLKANPKANNWGKIGIILFLFALIVLDCIVGTIVNSIDGPTKIVFIISFVFYVLAMICGVMSLVTDYKDKKKGFEQNGSYGFAIVSIAMSIYIALLNLTSVILK
;
A
#
# COMPACT_ATOMS: atom_id res chain seq x y z
N MET A 1 41.78 5.31 26.95
CA MET A 1 41.01 6.36 26.26
C MET A 1 41.11 6.08 24.77
N LYS A 2 39.99 6.14 24.06
CA LYS A 2 39.93 5.89 22.62
C LYS A 2 39.36 7.09 21.89
N GLU A 3 39.90 7.38 20.72
CA GLU A 3 39.47 8.51 19.91
C GLU A 3 38.30 8.11 19.00
N CYS A 4 37.30 8.99 18.87
CA CYS A 4 36.19 8.72 17.95
C CYS A 4 36.66 8.77 16.49
N PRO A 5 36.41 7.73 15.67
CA PRO A 5 36.80 7.72 14.26
C PRO A 5 36.03 8.71 13.37
N HIS A 6 35.02 9.40 13.92
CA HIS A 6 34.15 10.32 13.16
C HIS A 6 34.29 11.79 13.56
N CYS A 7 34.59 12.07 14.84
CA CYS A 7 34.67 13.43 15.36
C CYS A 7 35.96 13.71 16.13
N HIS A 8 36.86 12.73 16.22
CA HIS A 8 38.21 12.88 16.77
C HIS A 8 38.29 13.35 18.22
N LYS A 9 37.21 13.16 18.99
CA LYS A 9 37.18 13.45 20.43
C LYS A 9 37.50 12.20 21.25
N ASP A 10 38.15 12.42 22.39
CA ASP A 10 38.48 11.37 23.35
C ASP A 10 37.25 10.83 24.04
N LEU A 11 37.19 9.50 24.14
CA LEU A 11 36.13 8.77 24.81
C LEU A 11 36.69 7.73 25.80
N PRO A 12 35.90 7.39 26.83
CA PRO A 12 36.22 6.28 27.72
C PRO A 12 36.25 4.96 26.94
N ASP A 13 37.13 4.04 27.35
CA ASP A 13 37.40 2.80 26.58
C ASP A 13 36.18 1.89 26.44
N ASP A 14 35.22 1.98 27.37
CA ASP A 14 34.01 1.16 27.41
C ASP A 14 32.83 1.74 26.59
N SER A 15 33.03 2.87 25.90
CA SER A 15 31.95 3.52 25.13
C SER A 15 31.65 2.79 23.81
N THR A 16 30.44 2.32 23.60
CA THR A 16 30.00 1.70 22.33
C THR A 16 29.55 2.73 21.29
N PHE A 17 29.09 3.90 21.75
CA PHE A 17 28.68 5.04 20.93
C PHE A 17 29.41 6.31 21.38
N CYS A 18 29.63 7.23 20.45
CA CYS A 18 30.25 8.51 20.77
C CYS A 18 29.26 9.43 21.47
N ILE A 19 29.57 9.89 22.69
CA ILE A 19 28.75 10.84 23.46
C ILE A 19 28.64 12.22 22.82
N TYR A 20 29.56 12.58 21.91
CA TYR A 20 29.60 13.90 21.27
C TYR A 20 28.91 13.92 19.90
N CYS A 21 29.04 12.87 19.09
CA CYS A 21 28.49 12.83 17.73
C CYS A 21 27.39 11.77 17.50
N GLY A 22 27.14 10.90 18.49
CA GLY A 22 26.08 9.88 18.46
C GLY A 22 26.36 8.67 17.56
N ARG A 23 27.49 8.63 16.85
CA ARG A 23 27.83 7.51 15.94
C ARG A 23 28.47 6.33 16.71
N PRO A 24 28.24 5.07 16.28
CA PRO A 24 28.87 3.91 16.88
C PRO A 24 30.40 3.97 16.69
N ILE A 25 31.15 3.52 17.71
CA ILE A 25 32.62 3.53 17.70
C ILE A 25 33.17 2.24 17.07
N GLU A 26 32.46 1.12 17.24
CA GLU A 26 32.77 -0.12 16.54
C GLU A 26 32.15 -0.15 15.14
N LYS A 27 32.93 -0.62 14.17
CA LYS A 27 32.43 -0.93 12.82
C LYS A 27 31.48 -2.11 12.92
N VAL A 28 30.17 -1.84 12.84
CA VAL A 28 29.14 -2.86 12.73
C VAL A 28 29.44 -3.70 11.48
N LYS A 29 29.69 -5.00 11.65
CA LYS A 29 29.96 -5.89 10.52
C LYS A 29 28.66 -6.15 9.78
N MET A 30 28.71 -6.17 8.45
CA MET A 30 27.53 -6.46 7.63
C MET A 30 26.83 -7.77 8.00
N LYS A 31 27.60 -8.78 8.44
CA LYS A 31 27.07 -10.07 8.92
C LYS A 31 26.18 -9.94 10.17
N ASP A 32 26.45 -8.96 11.03
CA ASP A 32 25.68 -8.76 12.27
C ASP A 32 24.36 -8.04 11.99
N LEU A 33 24.35 -7.09 11.04
CA LEU A 33 23.13 -6.45 10.52
C LEU A 33 22.24 -7.48 9.82
N GLU A 34 22.79 -8.30 8.93
CA GLU A 34 22.02 -9.33 8.22
C GLU A 34 21.43 -10.38 9.18
N LYS A 35 22.15 -10.70 10.27
CA LYS A 35 21.66 -11.57 11.33
C LYS A 35 20.53 -10.92 12.15
N ALA A 36 20.65 -9.62 12.45
CA ALA A 36 19.61 -8.87 13.15
C ALA A 36 18.32 -8.79 12.31
N GLU A 37 18.43 -8.47 11.01
CA GLU A 37 17.30 -8.46 10.08
C GLU A 37 16.61 -9.83 10.00
N LYS A 38 17.38 -10.91 9.83
CA LYS A 38 16.84 -12.29 9.82
C LYS A 38 16.13 -12.68 11.12
N ASN A 39 16.61 -12.21 12.26
CA ASN A 39 15.97 -12.48 13.55
C ASN A 39 14.67 -11.68 13.71
N ILE A 40 14.66 -10.41 13.30
CA ILE A 40 13.46 -9.57 13.28
C ILE A 40 12.39 -10.20 12.37
N GLU A 41 12.79 -10.69 11.19
CA GLU A 41 11.89 -11.37 10.26
C GLU A 41 11.32 -12.66 10.84
N LYS A 42 12.15 -13.48 11.52
CA LYS A 42 11.69 -14.70 12.21
C LYS A 42 10.69 -14.39 13.32
N GLU A 43 10.95 -13.38 14.15
CA GLU A 43 10.03 -12.96 15.20
C GLU A 43 8.72 -12.42 14.63
N MET A 44 8.78 -11.64 13.53
CA MET A 44 7.58 -11.20 12.79
C MET A 44 6.77 -12.39 12.24
N ARG A 45 7.42 -13.39 11.62
CA ARG A 45 6.74 -14.61 11.15
C ARG A 45 6.12 -15.41 12.29
N LYS A 46 6.82 -15.54 13.42
CA LYS A 46 6.31 -16.25 14.61
C LYS A 46 5.09 -15.56 15.18
N SER A 47 5.13 -14.23 15.29
CA SER A 47 3.97 -13.41 15.65
C SER A 47 2.83 -13.63 14.67
N GLN A 48 3.10 -13.66 13.36
CA GLN A 48 2.08 -13.92 12.34
C GLN A 48 1.46 -15.33 12.43
N SER A 49 2.28 -16.36 12.70
CA SER A 49 1.81 -17.75 12.89
C SER A 49 1.01 -17.99 14.17
N SER A 50 1.05 -17.03 15.11
CA SER A 50 0.25 -17.09 16.33
C SER A 50 -1.18 -16.55 16.15
N LEU A 51 -1.50 -15.99 14.97
CA LEU A 51 -2.86 -15.55 14.68
C LEU A 51 -3.76 -16.75 14.40
N LYS A 52 -5.00 -16.68 14.87
CA LYS A 52 -6.01 -17.69 14.62
C LYS A 52 -6.43 -17.62 13.15
N ALA A 53 -6.66 -18.79 12.53
CA ALA A 53 -7.21 -18.86 11.18
C ALA A 53 -8.54 -18.09 11.11
N ASN A 54 -8.69 -17.23 10.09
CA ASN A 54 -9.89 -16.43 9.90
C ASN A 54 -10.96 -17.29 9.19
N PRO A 55 -12.14 -17.54 9.80
CA PRO A 55 -13.20 -18.30 9.14
C PRO A 55 -13.87 -17.53 7.99
N LYS A 56 -13.66 -16.22 7.90
CA LYS A 56 -14.27 -15.36 6.87
C LYS A 56 -13.25 -15.07 5.77
N ALA A 57 -13.68 -15.25 4.52
CA ALA A 57 -12.93 -14.79 3.36
C ALA A 57 -13.23 -13.30 3.11
N ASN A 58 -12.18 -12.49 2.95
CA ASN A 58 -12.32 -11.08 2.59
C ASN A 58 -12.21 -10.90 1.07
N ASN A 59 -13.37 -10.87 0.41
CA ASN A 59 -13.45 -10.72 -1.05
C ASN A 59 -13.58 -9.25 -1.50
N TRP A 60 -13.57 -8.27 -0.59
CA TRP A 60 -13.80 -6.86 -0.92
C TRP A 60 -12.78 -6.30 -1.91
N GLY A 61 -11.49 -6.59 -1.73
CA GLY A 61 -10.44 -6.16 -2.65
C GLY A 61 -10.60 -6.74 -4.06
N LYS A 62 -11.08 -8.00 -4.17
CA LYS A 62 -11.38 -8.65 -5.46
C LYS A 62 -12.57 -7.99 -6.16
N ILE A 63 -13.62 -7.67 -5.41
CA ILE A 63 -14.79 -6.95 -5.95
C ILE A 63 -14.37 -5.55 -6.43
N GLY A 64 -13.54 -4.84 -5.66
CA GLY A 64 -13.03 -3.52 -6.02
C GLY A 64 -12.26 -3.53 -7.34
N ILE A 65 -11.33 -4.47 -7.53
CA ILE A 65 -10.57 -4.56 -8.79
C ILE A 65 -11.46 -4.97 -9.98
N ILE A 66 -12.44 -5.86 -9.78
CA ILE A 66 -13.39 -6.24 -10.84
C ILE A 66 -14.22 -5.03 -11.28
N LEU A 67 -14.75 -4.26 -10.33
CA LEU A 67 -15.51 -3.04 -10.60
C LEU A 67 -14.67 -2.00 -11.35
N PHE A 68 -13.41 -1.82 -10.92
CA PHE A 68 -12.48 -0.92 -11.57
C PHE A 68 -12.21 -1.32 -13.03
N LEU A 69 -11.89 -2.61 -13.28
CA LEU A 69 -11.62 -3.09 -14.64
C LEU A 69 -12.85 -3.03 -15.53
N PHE A 70 -14.03 -3.31 -14.97
CA PHE A 70 -15.29 -3.16 -15.71
C PHE A 70 -15.50 -1.70 -16.15
N ALA A 71 -15.30 -0.74 -15.26
CA ALA A 71 -15.42 0.68 -15.61
C ALA A 71 -14.39 1.10 -16.68
N LEU A 72 -13.13 0.71 -16.51
CA LEU A 72 -12.06 1.11 -17.42
C LEU A 72 -12.18 0.47 -18.81
N ILE A 73 -12.51 -0.82 -18.88
CA ILE A 73 -12.54 -1.55 -20.16
C ILE A 73 -13.91 -1.38 -20.83
N VAL A 74 -15.00 -1.59 -20.09
CA VAL A 74 -16.34 -1.62 -20.69
C VAL A 74 -16.86 -0.20 -20.88
N LEU A 75 -16.85 0.62 -19.82
CA LEU A 75 -17.41 1.96 -19.92
C LEU A 75 -16.48 2.91 -20.69
N ASP A 76 -15.21 3.01 -20.30
CA ASP A 76 -14.32 4.00 -20.91
C ASP A 76 -13.85 3.58 -22.32
N CYS A 77 -13.34 2.35 -22.52
CA CYS A 77 -12.86 1.93 -23.84
C CYS A 77 -14.00 1.60 -24.82
N ILE A 78 -14.98 0.78 -24.44
CA ILE A 78 -16.02 0.32 -25.38
C ILE A 78 -17.13 1.38 -25.52
N VAL A 79 -17.82 1.70 -24.42
CA VAL A 79 -18.98 2.62 -24.47
C VAL A 79 -18.54 4.04 -24.83
N GLY A 80 -17.43 4.52 -24.27
CA GLY A 80 -16.85 5.82 -24.59
C GLY A 80 -16.57 5.99 -26.08
N THR A 81 -15.97 4.98 -26.72
CA THR A 81 -15.66 5.02 -28.16
C THR A 81 -16.92 5.00 -29.02
N ILE A 82 -17.90 4.15 -28.68
CA ILE A 82 -19.16 4.07 -29.43
C ILE A 82 -19.91 5.41 -29.34
N VAL A 83 -20.07 5.95 -28.13
CA VAL A 83 -20.78 7.22 -27.93
C VAL A 83 -20.07 8.37 -28.64
N ASN A 84 -18.74 8.37 -28.68
CA ASN A 84 -17.97 9.39 -29.40
C ASN A 84 -18.12 9.29 -30.93
N SER A 85 -18.32 8.08 -31.48
CA SER A 85 -18.49 7.86 -32.92
C SER A 85 -19.85 8.30 -33.47
N ILE A 86 -20.85 8.48 -32.60
CA ILE A 86 -22.22 8.87 -32.96
C ILE A 86 -22.56 10.31 -32.54
N ASP A 87 -21.55 11.14 -32.25
CA ASP A 87 -21.70 12.48 -31.66
C ASP A 87 -22.59 12.49 -30.40
N GLY A 88 -22.56 11.40 -29.65
CA GLY A 88 -23.36 11.23 -28.44
C GLY A 88 -22.78 11.97 -27.23
N PRO A 89 -23.54 12.06 -26.12
CA PRO A 89 -23.14 12.81 -24.93
C PRO A 89 -22.07 12.06 -24.12
N THR A 90 -20.81 12.15 -24.55
CA THR A 90 -19.64 11.50 -23.92
C THR A 90 -19.47 11.89 -22.44
N LYS A 91 -19.88 13.10 -22.04
CA LYS A 91 -19.87 13.57 -20.65
C LYS A 91 -20.66 12.66 -19.70
N ILE A 92 -21.78 12.10 -20.16
CA ILE A 92 -22.62 11.21 -19.33
C ILE A 92 -21.88 9.91 -19.04
N VAL A 93 -21.18 9.36 -20.04
CA VAL A 93 -20.38 8.14 -19.89
C VAL A 93 -19.28 8.35 -18.84
N PHE A 94 -18.55 9.47 -18.90
CA PHE A 94 -17.51 9.79 -17.92
C PHE A 94 -18.04 9.95 -16.50
N ILE A 95 -19.23 10.54 -16.32
CA ILE A 95 -19.86 10.66 -15.00
C ILE A 95 -20.22 9.27 -14.45
N ILE A 96 -20.76 8.38 -15.29
CA ILE A 96 -21.09 7.01 -14.89
C ILE A 96 -19.81 6.28 -14.48
N SER A 97 -18.75 6.32 -15.30
CA SER A 97 -17.46 5.71 -14.99
C SER A 97 -16.87 6.24 -13.67
N PHE A 98 -16.98 7.55 -13.43
CA PHE A 98 -16.54 8.17 -12.17
C PHE A 98 -17.24 7.57 -10.94
N VAL A 99 -18.55 7.35 -11.01
CA VAL A 99 -19.30 6.68 -9.94
C VAL A 99 -18.76 5.28 -9.68
N PHE A 100 -18.47 4.50 -10.73
CA PHE A 100 -17.86 3.17 -10.58
C PHE A 100 -16.46 3.23 -9.96
N TYR A 101 -15.63 4.21 -10.32
CA TYR A 101 -14.31 4.39 -9.70
C TYR A 101 -14.39 4.71 -8.21
N VAL A 102 -15.37 5.53 -7.81
CA VAL A 102 -15.65 5.82 -6.39
C VAL A 102 -16.11 4.56 -5.65
N LEU A 103 -17.01 3.77 -6.25
CA LEU A 103 -17.46 2.50 -5.65
C LEU A 103 -16.29 1.51 -5.52
N ALA A 104 -15.44 1.39 -6.53
CA ALA A 104 -14.24 0.55 -6.48
C ALA A 104 -13.27 1.00 -5.36
N MET A 105 -13.07 2.32 -5.21
CA MET A 105 -12.27 2.87 -4.11
C MET A 105 -12.86 2.51 -2.74
N ILE A 106 -14.17 2.68 -2.56
CA ILE A 106 -14.88 2.33 -1.33
C ILE A 106 -14.70 0.84 -0.99
N CYS A 107 -14.83 -0.05 -1.99
CA CYS A 107 -14.58 -1.48 -1.83
C CYS A 107 -13.13 -1.77 -1.43
N GLY A 108 -12.15 -1.10 -2.05
CA GLY A 108 -10.74 -1.20 -1.68
C GLY A 108 -10.49 -0.79 -0.23
N VAL A 109 -11.05 0.34 0.20
CA VAL A 109 -10.92 0.83 1.59
C VAL A 109 -11.58 -0.14 2.57
N MET A 110 -12.77 -0.65 2.28
CA MET A 110 -13.44 -1.64 3.11
C MET A 110 -12.64 -2.95 3.24
N SER A 111 -11.92 -3.35 2.18
CA SER A 111 -11.00 -4.49 2.24
C SER A 111 -9.91 -4.26 3.30
N LEU A 112 -9.25 -3.10 3.26
CA LEU A 112 -8.18 -2.76 4.20
C LEU A 112 -8.70 -2.60 5.64
N VAL A 113 -9.85 -1.97 5.81
CA VAL A 113 -10.48 -1.79 7.14
C VAL A 113 -10.86 -3.14 7.75
N THR A 114 -11.35 -4.08 6.94
CA THR A 114 -11.69 -5.43 7.40
C THR A 114 -10.43 -6.18 7.85
N ASP A 115 -9.37 -6.16 7.04
CA ASP A 115 -8.09 -6.81 7.39
C ASP A 115 -7.44 -6.18 8.64
N TYR A 116 -7.59 -4.87 8.83
CA TYR A 116 -7.11 -4.18 10.04
C TYR A 116 -7.90 -4.60 11.29
N LYS A 117 -9.23 -4.72 11.18
CA LYS A 117 -10.08 -5.18 12.27
C LYS A 117 -9.79 -6.64 12.64
N ASP A 118 -9.53 -7.48 11.66
CA ASP A 118 -9.23 -8.90 11.87
C ASP A 118 -7.85 -9.07 12.53
N LYS A 119 -6.84 -8.30 12.08
CA LYS A 119 -5.52 -8.27 12.74
C LYS A 119 -5.63 -7.83 14.21
N LYS A 120 -6.43 -6.81 14.52
CA LYS A 120 -6.65 -6.34 15.91
C LYS A 120 -7.30 -7.41 16.80
N LYS A 121 -8.09 -8.31 16.21
CA LYS A 121 -8.72 -9.44 16.90
C LYS A 121 -7.81 -10.68 16.98
N GLY A 122 -6.61 -10.62 16.41
CA GLY A 122 -5.67 -11.74 16.37
C GLY A 122 -6.01 -12.79 15.31
N PHE A 123 -6.72 -12.42 14.23
CA PHE A 123 -6.98 -13.28 13.08
C PHE A 123 -6.03 -12.99 11.91
N GLU A 124 -5.63 -14.05 11.19
CA GLU A 124 -4.79 -13.92 10.00
C GLU A 124 -5.45 -13.07 8.90
N GLN A 125 -4.64 -12.29 8.18
CA GLN A 125 -5.10 -11.47 7.07
C GLN A 125 -5.35 -12.36 5.86
N ASN A 126 -6.62 -12.47 5.45
CA ASN A 126 -7.03 -13.28 4.30
C ASN A 126 -7.41 -12.40 3.08
N GLY A 127 -7.49 -11.09 3.27
CA GLY A 127 -7.71 -10.14 2.18
C GLY A 127 -6.49 -9.99 1.29
N SER A 128 -6.73 -9.69 0.01
CA SER A 128 -5.66 -9.40 -0.92
C SER A 128 -5.28 -7.92 -0.86
N TYR A 129 -4.25 -7.62 -0.06
CA TYR A 129 -3.72 -6.28 0.11
C TYR A 129 -3.34 -5.63 -1.24
N GLY A 130 -2.69 -6.39 -2.13
CA GLY A 130 -2.28 -5.89 -3.45
C GLY A 130 -3.46 -5.41 -4.29
N PHE A 131 -4.52 -6.20 -4.41
CA PHE A 131 -5.71 -5.80 -5.19
C PHE A 131 -6.41 -4.57 -4.58
N ALA A 132 -6.48 -4.48 -3.25
CA ALA A 132 -7.08 -3.32 -2.59
C ALA A 132 -6.29 -2.02 -2.87
N ILE A 133 -4.96 -2.06 -2.77
CA ILE A 133 -4.11 -0.90 -3.05
C ILE A 133 -4.19 -0.49 -4.52
N VAL A 134 -4.09 -1.45 -5.45
CA VAL A 134 -4.20 -1.17 -6.89
C VAL A 134 -5.56 -0.55 -7.21
N SER A 135 -6.65 -1.12 -6.68
CA SER A 135 -7.99 -0.59 -6.89
C SER A 135 -8.14 0.85 -6.37
N ILE A 136 -7.58 1.19 -5.21
CA ILE A 136 -7.64 2.56 -4.67
C ILE A 136 -6.80 3.52 -5.51
N ALA A 137 -5.52 3.20 -5.71
CA ALA A 137 -4.57 4.10 -6.36
C ALA A 137 -4.94 4.37 -7.82
N MET A 138 -5.31 3.32 -8.57
CA MET A 138 -5.70 3.46 -9.97
C MET A 138 -7.04 4.17 -10.13
N SER A 139 -8.04 3.88 -9.28
CA SER A 139 -9.30 4.63 -9.30
C SER A 139 -9.08 6.12 -9.05
N ILE A 140 -8.24 6.49 -8.08
CA ILE A 140 -7.89 7.90 -7.81
C ILE A 140 -7.22 8.53 -9.03
N TYR A 141 -6.21 7.86 -9.58
CA TYR A 141 -5.47 8.37 -10.72
C TYR A 141 -6.37 8.62 -11.94
N ILE A 142 -7.17 7.63 -12.34
CA ILE A 142 -8.08 7.75 -13.50
C ILE A 142 -9.19 8.78 -13.22
N ALA A 143 -9.74 8.82 -12.00
CA ALA A 143 -10.74 9.81 -11.64
C ALA A 143 -10.21 11.25 -11.75
N LEU A 144 -8.96 11.48 -11.34
CA LEU A 144 -8.29 12.77 -11.50
C LEU A 144 -8.03 13.11 -12.97
N LEU A 145 -7.59 12.14 -13.78
CA LEU A 145 -7.43 12.35 -15.23
C LEU A 145 -8.75 12.73 -15.91
N ASN A 146 -9.84 12.01 -15.60
CA ASN A 146 -11.16 12.31 -16.14
C ASN A 146 -11.68 13.67 -15.66
N LEU A 147 -11.37 14.07 -14.42
CA LEU A 147 -11.71 15.39 -13.94
C LEU A 147 -10.95 16.49 -14.71
N THR A 148 -9.66 16.29 -14.98
CA THR A 148 -8.87 17.24 -15.78
C THR A 148 -9.38 17.36 -17.21
N SER A 149 -9.80 16.27 -17.85
CA SER A 149 -10.33 16.30 -19.21
C SER A 149 -11.70 16.98 -19.31
N VAL A 150 -12.49 16.98 -18.24
CA VAL A 150 -13.78 17.68 -18.17
C VAL A 150 -13.62 19.17 -17.82
N ILE A 151 -12.64 19.52 -16.98
CA ILE A 151 -12.42 20.92 -16.54
C ILE A 151 -11.61 21.72 -17.55
N LEU A 152 -10.58 21.12 -18.18
CA LEU A 152 -9.66 21.82 -19.09
C LEU A 152 -10.10 21.81 -20.56
N LYS A 153 -11.26 21.23 -20.88
CA LYS A 153 -11.79 21.11 -22.24
C LYS A 153 -13.19 21.70 -22.35
#